data_AF-A0A7S3FI88-F1
#
_entry.id   AF-A0A7S3FI88-F1
#
_cell.length_a   1.000
_cell.length_b   1.000
_cell.length_c   1.000
_cell.angle_alpha   90.00
_cell.angle_beta   90.00
_cell.angle_gamma   90.00
#
_symmetry.space_group_name_H-M   'P 1'
#
loop_
_entity.id
_entity.type
_entity.pdbx_description
1 polymer ?
#
loop_
_entity_poly.entity_id
_entity_poly.type
_entity_poly.pdbx_seq_one_letter_code
_entity_poly.pdbx_strand_id
1 'polypeptide(L)'
;SARSHMVSGAATPHSATHAITLRGATYNWAILRGHKIIENRSMRISSGWYLLHTGARSNSGEAQASIQARVPEGVIVPDEASLPHGVIVGAIRISHSLPLESCSASVWATGPICNVIDAVCSIEVPVTHRGMLGIWPVSEDALEQVRASLGQIRPVDVSRVPPPPSTGAGAVPFPHRKRKTPSSVIVQPLSVGEMGDSTSELERQAAKVARAAKCDLLTASAALVANSMNLSRALSQIQDRAHTRVTKEDGQ
;
A
#
# COMPACT_ATOMS: atom_id res chain seq x y z
N SER A 1 23.79 1.26 24.77
CA SER A 1 23.38 1.38 23.36
C SER A 1 22.70 0.08 22.97
N ALA A 2 21.37 0.04 22.94
CA ALA A 2 20.64 -1.17 22.55
C ALA A 2 20.90 -1.40 21.06
N ARG A 3 21.53 -2.54 20.71
CA ARG A 3 21.61 -2.98 19.32
C ARG A 3 20.16 -3.17 18.86
N SER A 4 19.67 -2.22 18.07
CA SER A 4 18.38 -2.36 17.40
C SER A 4 18.51 -3.60 16.52
N HIS A 5 17.86 -4.69 16.91
CA HIS A 5 17.80 -5.90 16.11
C HIS A 5 17.19 -5.49 14.76
N MET A 6 18.02 -5.46 13.72
CA MET A 6 17.51 -5.22 12.37
C MET A 6 16.59 -6.39 12.02
N VAL A 7 15.33 -6.08 11.76
CA VAL A 7 14.35 -7.07 11.30
C VAL A 7 14.82 -7.57 9.94
N SER A 8 15.09 -8.87 9.84
CA SER A 8 15.37 -9.53 8.55
C SER A 8 14.08 -9.65 7.75
N GLY A 9 14.15 -9.45 6.44
CA GLY A 9 13.05 -9.79 5.55
C GLY A 9 12.89 -11.30 5.45
N ALA A 10 11.69 -11.75 5.11
CA ALA A 10 11.41 -13.17 4.97
C ALA A 10 11.90 -13.74 3.62
N ALA A 11 12.13 -15.05 3.54
CA ALA A 11 12.60 -15.70 2.30
C ALA A 11 11.50 -15.80 1.23
N THR A 12 10.25 -15.94 1.66
CA THR A 12 9.05 -16.04 0.80
C THR A 12 7.96 -15.08 1.28
N PRO A 13 7.00 -14.67 0.42
CA PRO A 13 5.91 -13.82 0.86
C PRO A 13 5.02 -14.49 1.94
N HIS A 14 4.79 -15.81 1.87
CA HIS A 14 3.99 -16.55 2.86
C HIS A 14 4.65 -16.62 4.25
N SER A 15 5.97 -16.57 4.28
CA SER A 15 6.75 -16.52 5.54
C SER A 15 6.93 -15.10 6.10
N ALA A 16 6.41 -14.05 5.44
CA ALA A 16 6.53 -12.69 5.92
C ALA A 16 5.67 -12.48 7.18
N THR A 17 6.33 -12.08 8.27
CA THR A 17 5.67 -11.80 9.57
C THR A 17 5.62 -10.31 9.89
N HIS A 18 6.34 -9.49 9.13
CA HIS A 18 6.46 -8.06 9.34
C HIS A 18 5.91 -7.28 8.15
N ALA A 19 5.32 -6.13 8.45
CA ALA A 19 4.79 -5.21 7.47
C ALA A 19 5.55 -3.88 7.48
N ILE A 20 5.40 -3.15 6.37
CA ILE A 20 5.69 -1.72 6.30
C ILE A 20 4.41 -0.96 5.96
N THR A 21 4.20 0.15 6.65
CA THR A 21 3.09 1.07 6.35
C THR A 21 3.56 2.16 5.41
N LEU A 22 2.87 2.35 4.30
CA LEU A 22 3.02 3.52 3.44
C LEU A 22 1.80 4.43 3.59
N ARG A 23 2.03 5.75 3.48
CA ARG A 23 0.93 6.72 3.44
C ARG A 23 0.36 6.77 2.03
N GLY A 24 -0.95 6.71 1.94
CA GLY A 24 -1.71 6.83 0.71
C GLY A 24 -1.76 5.56 -0.13
N ALA A 25 -2.97 5.22 -0.55
CA ALA A 25 -3.28 3.98 -1.24
C ALA A 25 -2.77 3.98 -2.69
N THR A 26 -2.74 5.14 -3.35
CA THR A 26 -2.22 5.32 -4.71
C THR A 26 -0.74 4.95 -4.84
N TYR A 27 0.10 5.18 -3.81
CA TYR A 27 1.49 4.72 -3.83
C TYR A 27 1.57 3.19 -3.78
N ASN A 28 0.78 2.55 -2.92
CA ASN A 28 0.73 1.10 -2.84
C ASN A 28 0.20 0.47 -4.13
N TRP A 29 -0.81 1.07 -4.75
CA TRP A 29 -1.26 0.68 -6.08
C TRP A 29 -0.13 0.77 -7.11
N ALA A 30 0.62 1.88 -7.15
CA ALA A 30 1.73 2.05 -8.09
C ALA A 30 2.84 1.01 -7.87
N ILE A 31 3.11 0.64 -6.61
CA ILE A 31 4.05 -0.44 -6.26
C ILE A 31 3.52 -1.80 -6.74
N LEU A 32 2.27 -2.14 -6.40
CA LEU A 32 1.66 -3.43 -6.76
C LEU A 32 1.48 -3.59 -8.27
N ARG A 33 1.42 -2.50 -9.04
CA ARG A 33 1.46 -2.50 -10.51
C ARG A 33 2.88 -2.48 -11.10
N GLY A 34 3.90 -2.30 -10.27
CA GLY A 34 5.31 -2.28 -10.68
C GLY A 34 5.75 -0.96 -11.32
N HIS A 35 4.95 0.10 -11.19
CA HIS A 35 5.34 1.43 -11.65
C HIS A 35 6.31 2.09 -10.68
N LYS A 36 6.08 1.96 -9.37
CA LYS A 36 6.99 2.45 -8.32
C LYS A 36 7.85 1.30 -7.79
N ILE A 37 9.13 1.32 -8.15
CA ILE A 37 10.09 0.25 -7.85
C ILE A 37 11.07 0.62 -6.72
N ILE A 38 10.93 1.81 -6.14
CA ILE A 38 11.77 2.31 -5.05
C ILE A 38 10.88 2.77 -3.91
N GLU A 39 11.14 2.28 -2.70
CA GLU A 39 10.59 2.80 -1.45
C GLU A 39 11.62 3.69 -0.74
N ASN A 40 11.25 4.95 -0.51
CA ASN A 40 12.15 5.96 0.06
C ASN A 40 11.99 6.01 1.58
N ARG A 41 13.10 5.85 2.32
CA ARG A 41 13.11 5.91 3.80
C ARG A 41 14.36 6.65 4.30
N SER A 42 14.33 7.03 5.57
CA SER A 42 15.52 7.49 6.28
C SER A 42 16.41 6.35 6.78
N MET A 43 15.96 5.11 6.63
CA MET A 43 16.63 3.89 7.07
C MET A 43 16.68 2.85 5.94
N ARG A 44 17.67 1.96 6.00
CA ARG A 44 17.75 0.77 5.17
C ARG A 44 16.77 -0.28 5.68
N ILE A 45 16.14 -0.97 4.75
CA ILE A 45 15.34 -2.17 5.01
C ILE A 45 16.21 -3.36 4.59
N SER A 46 16.31 -4.37 5.46
CA SER A 46 17.03 -5.61 5.12
C SER A 46 16.41 -6.25 3.89
N SER A 47 17.17 -7.03 3.13
CA SER A 47 16.61 -7.75 1.99
C SER A 47 15.60 -8.82 2.44
N GLY A 48 14.63 -9.11 1.57
CA GLY A 48 13.60 -10.12 1.76
C GLY A 48 12.18 -9.57 1.64
N TRP A 49 11.21 -10.42 1.98
CA TRP A 49 9.79 -10.14 1.86
C TRP A 49 9.21 -9.46 3.09
N TYR A 50 8.34 -8.48 2.85
CA TYR A 50 7.56 -7.74 3.84
C TYR A 50 6.13 -7.56 3.35
N LEU A 51 5.18 -7.55 4.28
CA LEU A 51 3.78 -7.23 3.97
C LEU A 51 3.61 -5.74 3.71
N LEU A 52 2.79 -5.40 2.73
CA LEU A 52 2.53 -4.02 2.30
C LEU A 52 1.21 -3.54 2.89
N HIS A 53 1.30 -2.56 3.79
CA HIS A 53 0.15 -1.96 4.45
C HIS A 53 -0.12 -0.55 3.92
N THR A 54 -1.39 -0.25 3.65
CA THR A 54 -1.87 1.09 3.36
C THR A 54 -2.29 1.78 4.65
N GLY A 55 -1.60 2.85 5.02
CA GLY A 55 -1.93 3.65 6.20
C GLY A 55 -3.35 4.23 6.12
N ALA A 56 -3.95 4.54 7.27
CA ALA A 56 -5.32 5.07 7.37
C ALA A 56 -5.50 6.49 6.78
N ARG A 57 -4.40 7.18 6.44
CA ARG A 57 -4.43 8.55 5.91
C ARG A 57 -4.20 8.55 4.40
N SER A 58 -5.02 9.31 3.70
CA SER A 58 -4.89 9.57 2.28
C SER A 58 -3.68 10.44 1.95
N ASN A 59 -3.25 10.34 0.69
CA ASN A 59 -2.34 11.30 0.07
C ASN A 59 -3.01 12.68 -0.10
N SER A 60 -2.20 13.74 -0.05
CA SER A 60 -2.66 15.08 -0.46
C SER A 60 -2.88 15.11 -1.98
N GLY A 61 -3.68 16.07 -2.48
CA GLY A 61 -3.89 16.24 -3.92
C GLY A 61 -2.58 16.46 -4.69
N GLU A 62 -1.61 17.18 -4.11
CA GLU A 62 -0.27 17.35 -4.68
C GLU A 62 0.47 16.01 -4.82
N ALA A 63 0.42 15.15 -3.78
CA ALA A 63 1.05 13.84 -3.83
C ALA A 63 0.39 12.94 -4.89
N GLN A 64 -0.93 13.01 -5.05
CA GLN A 64 -1.64 12.29 -6.11
C GLN A 64 -1.25 12.77 -7.51
N ALA A 65 -1.24 14.09 -7.74
CA ALA A 65 -0.78 14.67 -9.01
C ALA A 65 0.67 14.27 -9.32
N SER A 66 1.53 14.24 -8.30
CA SER A 66 2.92 13.80 -8.41
C SER A 66 3.05 12.30 -8.73
N ILE A 67 2.13 11.45 -8.27
CA ILE A 67 2.07 10.03 -8.66
C ILE A 67 1.62 9.91 -10.12
N GLN A 68 0.55 10.62 -10.50
CA GLN A 68 0.02 10.63 -11.87
C GLN A 68 1.08 11.06 -12.90
N ALA A 69 1.92 12.03 -12.56
CA ALA A 69 3.01 12.50 -13.43
C ALA A 69 4.18 11.51 -13.57
N ARG A 70 4.31 10.52 -12.66
CA ARG A 70 5.42 9.54 -12.66
C ARG A 70 5.04 8.19 -13.25
N VAL A 71 3.75 7.88 -13.36
CA VAL A 71 3.30 6.66 -14.02
C VAL A 71 3.42 6.81 -15.54
N PRO A 72 3.59 5.71 -16.30
CA PRO A 72 3.65 5.77 -17.76
C PRO A 72 2.41 6.44 -18.37
N GLU A 73 2.60 7.09 -19.51
CA GLU A 73 1.50 7.69 -20.27
C GLU A 73 0.43 6.63 -20.63
N GLY A 74 -0.83 7.03 -20.61
CA GLY A 74 -1.98 6.15 -20.85
C GLY A 74 -2.40 5.29 -19.64
N VAL A 75 -1.61 5.28 -18.56
CA VAL A 75 -2.00 4.60 -17.31
C VAL A 75 -2.94 5.49 -16.49
N ILE A 76 -4.16 5.00 -16.26
CA ILE A 76 -5.15 5.64 -15.39
C ILE A 76 -4.85 5.25 -13.95
N VAL A 77 -4.45 6.23 -13.13
CA VAL A 77 -4.29 6.02 -11.68
C VAL A 77 -5.68 6.10 -11.04
N PRO A 78 -6.10 5.09 -10.25
CA PRO A 78 -7.38 5.16 -9.54
C PRO A 78 -7.42 6.34 -8.58
N ASP A 79 -8.61 6.89 -8.36
CA ASP A 79 -8.80 7.89 -7.33
C ASP A 79 -8.43 7.31 -5.95
N GLU A 80 -7.79 8.13 -5.12
CA GLU A 80 -7.31 7.70 -3.81
C GLU A 80 -8.47 7.21 -2.92
N ALA A 81 -9.64 7.84 -2.98
CA ALA A 81 -10.78 7.45 -2.14
C ALA A 81 -11.41 6.12 -2.58
N SER A 82 -11.14 5.66 -3.81
CA SER A 82 -11.60 4.37 -4.33
C SER A 82 -10.72 3.19 -3.90
N LEU A 83 -9.55 3.45 -3.34
CA LEU A 83 -8.59 2.45 -2.92
C LEU A 83 -8.67 2.19 -1.40
N PRO A 84 -8.28 1.00 -0.93
CA PRO A 84 -8.49 0.64 0.47
C PRO A 84 -7.39 1.20 1.40
N HIS A 85 -7.80 1.73 2.56
CA HIS A 85 -6.92 2.25 3.63
C HIS A 85 -7.06 1.46 4.92
N GLY A 86 -6.02 1.48 5.76
CA GLY A 86 -6.03 0.75 7.03
C GLY A 86 -5.98 -0.77 6.83
N VAL A 87 -5.41 -1.23 5.72
CA VAL A 87 -5.42 -2.64 5.30
C VAL A 87 -4.05 -3.08 4.79
N ILE A 88 -3.80 -4.38 4.86
CA ILE A 88 -2.72 -5.07 4.14
C ILE A 88 -3.25 -5.40 2.74
N VAL A 89 -2.51 -5.01 1.71
CA VAL A 89 -2.92 -5.12 0.30
C VAL A 89 -2.04 -6.09 -0.51
N GLY A 90 -0.97 -6.58 0.08
CA GLY A 90 -0.02 -7.45 -0.60
C GLY A 90 1.27 -7.66 0.17
N ALA A 91 2.29 -8.10 -0.55
CA ALA A 91 3.66 -8.21 -0.09
C ALA A 91 4.62 -7.66 -1.15
N ILE A 92 5.77 -7.18 -0.70
CA ILE A 92 6.86 -6.70 -1.54
C ILE A 92 8.16 -7.37 -1.13
N ARG A 93 9.06 -7.58 -2.09
CA ARG A 93 10.43 -8.00 -1.82
C ARG A 93 11.35 -6.81 -1.95
N ILE A 94 12.11 -6.53 -0.89
CA ILE A 94 13.23 -5.60 -0.94
C ILE A 94 14.47 -6.39 -1.36
N SER A 95 15.09 -6.02 -2.48
CA SER A 95 16.31 -6.68 -2.95
C SER A 95 17.55 -6.10 -2.27
N HIS A 96 17.65 -4.77 -2.25
CA HIS A 96 18.78 -4.03 -1.69
C HIS A 96 18.41 -2.58 -1.42
N SER A 97 19.30 -1.86 -0.72
CA SER A 97 19.18 -0.42 -0.52
C SER A 97 20.35 0.31 -1.19
N LEU A 98 20.03 1.43 -1.83
CA LEU A 98 20.98 2.33 -2.48
C LEU A 98 20.88 3.73 -1.87
N PRO A 99 21.97 4.52 -1.91
CA PRO A 99 21.86 5.93 -1.59
C PRO A 99 21.19 6.66 -2.78
N LEU A 100 20.64 7.85 -2.52
CA LEU A 100 19.86 8.59 -3.52
C LEU A 100 20.64 8.84 -4.81
N GLU A 101 21.92 9.20 -4.68
CA GLU A 101 22.82 9.51 -5.78
C GLU A 101 22.97 8.35 -6.78
N SER A 102 22.84 7.11 -6.32
CA SER A 102 22.85 5.93 -7.19
C SER A 102 21.53 5.72 -7.93
N CYS A 103 20.45 6.37 -7.51
CA CYS A 103 19.10 6.21 -8.08
C CYS A 103 18.66 7.42 -8.90
N SER A 104 19.59 8.26 -9.36
CA SER A 104 19.30 9.52 -10.07
C SER A 104 18.48 9.36 -11.36
N ALA A 105 18.55 8.18 -12.00
CA ALA A 105 17.76 7.86 -13.18
C ALA A 105 16.28 7.53 -12.89
N SER A 106 15.92 7.29 -11.62
CA SER A 106 14.55 6.92 -11.25
C SER A 106 13.74 8.13 -10.79
N VAL A 107 12.62 8.38 -11.47
CA VAL A 107 11.66 9.44 -11.10
C VAL A 107 11.04 9.23 -9.71
N TRP A 108 11.14 8.03 -9.17
CA TRP A 108 10.60 7.65 -7.85
C TRP A 108 11.58 7.82 -6.70
N ALA A 109 12.87 8.08 -6.97
CA ALA A 109 13.90 8.16 -5.94
C ALA A 109 13.88 9.52 -5.24
N THR A 110 13.72 9.52 -3.91
CA THR A 110 13.76 10.73 -3.08
C THR A 110 14.32 10.41 -1.69
N GLY A 111 14.71 11.44 -0.92
CA GLY A 111 15.24 11.23 0.43
C GLY A 111 16.61 10.55 0.43
N PRO A 112 17.13 10.11 1.59
CA PRO A 112 18.53 9.68 1.68
C PRO A 112 18.76 8.20 1.30
N ILE A 113 17.74 7.34 1.34
CA ILE A 113 17.88 5.90 1.13
C ILE A 113 16.72 5.39 0.27
N CYS A 114 17.09 4.72 -0.82
CA CYS A 114 16.19 4.10 -1.77
C CYS A 114 16.22 2.57 -1.57
N ASN A 115 15.12 1.99 -1.12
CA ASN A 115 14.96 0.54 -0.98
C ASN A 115 14.32 -0.02 -2.24
N VAL A 116 15.03 -0.87 -2.96
CA VAL A 116 14.63 -1.36 -4.28
C VAL A 116 13.64 -2.51 -4.12
N ILE A 117 12.53 -2.43 -4.86
CA ILE A 117 11.46 -3.42 -4.89
C ILE A 117 11.55 -4.18 -6.21
N ASP A 118 11.88 -5.46 -6.15
CA ASP A 118 12.11 -6.30 -7.34
C ASP A 118 11.06 -7.39 -7.55
N ALA A 119 10.16 -7.59 -6.59
CA ALA A 119 9.02 -8.49 -6.72
C ALA A 119 7.87 -8.02 -5.83
N VAL A 120 6.65 -8.34 -6.25
CA VAL A 120 5.42 -8.05 -5.50
C VAL A 120 4.48 -9.25 -5.53
N CYS A 121 3.57 -9.29 -4.58
CA CYS A 121 2.42 -10.19 -4.56
C CYS A 121 1.21 -9.38 -4.10
N SER A 122 0.11 -9.42 -4.84
CA SER A 122 -1.13 -8.74 -4.47
C SER A 122 -2.04 -9.69 -3.69
N ILE A 123 -2.85 -9.13 -2.81
CA ILE A 123 -3.95 -9.84 -2.17
C ILE A 123 -5.26 -9.39 -2.83
N GLU A 124 -6.14 -10.34 -3.15
CA GLU A 124 -7.43 -10.02 -3.78
C GLU A 124 -8.39 -9.32 -2.82
N VAL A 125 -8.48 -9.83 -1.57
CA VAL A 125 -9.33 -9.26 -0.51
C VAL A 125 -8.44 -8.63 0.57
N PRO A 126 -8.35 -7.28 0.65
CA PRO A 126 -7.49 -6.62 1.62
C PRO A 126 -7.80 -7.01 3.07
N VAL A 127 -6.75 -7.20 3.87
CA VAL A 127 -6.89 -7.63 5.27
C VAL A 127 -6.79 -6.42 6.19
N THR A 128 -7.86 -6.13 6.94
CA THR A 128 -7.89 -5.02 7.90
C THR A 128 -6.84 -5.20 8.98
N HIS A 129 -5.97 -4.20 9.16
CA HIS A 129 -4.98 -4.20 10.22
C HIS A 129 -4.58 -2.77 10.59
N ARG A 130 -4.30 -2.51 11.86
CA ARG A 130 -3.75 -1.21 12.26
C ARG A 130 -2.28 -1.11 11.87
N GLY A 131 -1.94 -0.14 11.02
CA GLY A 131 -0.55 0.13 10.65
C GLY A 131 0.25 0.78 11.77
N MET A 132 1.57 0.63 11.73
CA MET A 132 2.52 1.28 12.64
C MET A 132 3.68 1.94 11.86
N LEU A 133 4.46 2.80 12.54
CA LEU A 133 5.66 3.41 11.97
C LEU A 133 6.82 2.39 11.95
N GLY A 134 7.66 2.48 10.92
CA GLY A 134 8.79 1.57 10.73
C GLY A 134 8.38 0.21 10.16
N ILE A 135 9.18 -0.81 10.48
CA ILE A 135 8.91 -2.22 10.21
C ILE A 135 8.30 -2.82 11.48
N TRP A 136 7.17 -3.49 11.38
CA TRP A 136 6.41 -3.92 12.56
C TRP A 136 5.80 -5.32 12.39
N PRO A 137 5.66 -6.10 13.48
CA PRO A 137 5.09 -7.45 13.42
C PRO A 137 3.56 -7.39 13.24
N VAL A 138 3.04 -8.24 12.35
CA VAL A 138 1.60 -8.38 12.10
C VAL A 138 1.00 -9.41 13.07
N SER A 139 -0.26 -9.24 13.48
CA SER A 139 -0.94 -10.23 14.33
C SER A 139 -1.13 -11.57 13.62
N GLU A 140 -1.13 -12.67 14.36
CA GLU A 140 -1.24 -14.01 13.77
C GLU A 140 -2.55 -14.20 12.99
N ASP A 141 -3.67 -13.71 13.52
CA ASP A 141 -4.99 -13.76 12.84
C ASP A 141 -4.98 -13.07 11.47
N ALA A 142 -4.24 -11.97 11.33
CA ALA A 142 -4.11 -11.27 10.06
C ALA A 142 -3.10 -11.95 9.14
N LEU A 143 -2.04 -12.56 9.69
CA LEU A 143 -1.10 -13.37 8.92
C LEU A 143 -1.78 -14.59 8.29
N GLU A 144 -2.68 -15.26 9.02
CA GLU A 144 -3.47 -16.37 8.49
C GLU A 144 -4.30 -15.93 7.27
N GLN A 145 -5.05 -14.83 7.40
CA GLN A 145 -5.86 -14.28 6.31
C GLN A 145 -5.01 -13.83 5.11
N VAL A 146 -3.86 -13.19 5.37
CA VAL A 146 -2.92 -12.78 4.34
C VAL A 146 -2.40 -14.01 3.60
N ARG A 147 -1.89 -15.03 4.31
CA ARG A 147 -1.36 -16.26 3.70
C ARG A 147 -2.38 -16.97 2.84
N ALA A 148 -3.65 -17.00 3.27
CA ALA A 148 -4.74 -17.60 2.51
C ALA A 148 -5.07 -16.83 1.21
N SER A 149 -4.72 -15.55 1.13
CA SER A 149 -5.17 -14.63 0.07
C SER A 149 -4.04 -14.07 -0.80
N LEU A 150 -2.78 -14.44 -0.53
CA LEU A 150 -1.62 -14.00 -1.32
C LEU A 150 -1.70 -14.60 -2.73
N GLY A 151 -1.67 -13.73 -3.74
CA GLY A 151 -1.64 -14.11 -5.14
C GLY A 151 -0.26 -14.61 -5.61
N GLN A 152 -0.10 -14.67 -6.93
CA GLN A 152 1.16 -15.08 -7.54
C GLN A 152 2.25 -14.02 -7.36
N ILE A 153 3.49 -14.48 -7.22
CA ILE A 153 4.67 -13.62 -7.24
C ILE A 153 4.83 -13.04 -8.64
N ARG A 154 4.89 -11.71 -8.73
CA ARG A 154 5.18 -11.00 -9.97
C ARG A 154 6.52 -10.29 -9.86
N PRO A 155 7.52 -10.65 -10.70
CA PRO A 155 8.75 -9.88 -10.81
C PRO A 155 8.47 -8.45 -11.27
N VAL A 156 9.26 -7.51 -10.77
CA VAL A 156 9.25 -6.11 -11.16
C VAL A 156 10.55 -5.81 -11.90
N ASP A 157 10.47 -5.16 -13.05
CA ASP A 157 11.66 -4.76 -13.80
C ASP A 157 12.43 -3.66 -13.06
N VAL A 158 13.61 -4.03 -12.57
CA VAL A 158 14.56 -3.12 -11.88
C VAL A 158 15.83 -2.89 -12.70
N SER A 159 15.84 -3.22 -13.99
CA SER A 159 17.01 -3.09 -14.87
C SER A 159 17.58 -1.66 -14.96
N ARG A 160 16.74 -0.66 -14.68
CA ARG A 160 17.11 0.77 -14.65
C ARG A 160 17.72 1.22 -13.32
N VAL A 161 17.76 0.35 -12.32
CA VAL A 161 18.34 0.62 -11.01
C VAL A 161 19.68 -0.11 -10.91
N PRO A 162 20.75 0.52 -10.37
CA PRO A 162 22.02 -0.17 -10.22
C PRO A 162 21.88 -1.49 -9.42
N PRO A 163 22.67 -2.51 -9.76
CA PRO A 163 22.70 -3.75 -8.99
C PRO A 163 23.14 -3.46 -7.55
N PRO A 164 22.88 -4.39 -6.61
CA PRO A 164 23.45 -4.28 -5.27
C PRO A 164 24.97 -4.13 -5.36
N PRO A 165 25.59 -3.31 -4.50
CA PRO A 165 27.04 -3.25 -4.43
C PRO A 165 27.57 -4.65 -4.16
N SER A 166 28.44 -5.15 -5.03
CA SER A 166 29.09 -6.44 -4.85
C SER A 166 29.70 -6.49 -3.45
N THR A 167 29.43 -7.54 -2.69
CA THR A 167 29.88 -7.75 -1.30
C THR A 167 31.41 -7.84 -1.15
N GLY A 168 32.18 -7.44 -2.16
CA GLY A 168 33.62 -7.25 -2.08
C GLY A 168 33.98 -6.23 -0.99
N ALA A 169 35.14 -6.44 -0.38
CA ALA A 169 35.64 -5.84 0.86
C ALA A 169 35.80 -4.29 0.90
N GLY A 170 35.11 -3.53 0.03
CA GLY A 170 35.15 -2.08 -0.07
C GLY A 170 33.79 -1.40 -0.03
N ALA A 171 32.73 -2.05 0.49
CA ALA A 171 31.43 -1.42 0.62
C ALA A 171 31.55 -0.13 1.45
N VAL A 172 31.46 1.02 0.78
CA VAL A 172 31.56 2.34 1.43
C VAL A 172 30.45 2.39 2.48
N PRO A 173 30.79 2.49 3.78
CA PRO A 173 29.78 2.61 4.82
C PRO A 173 28.91 3.82 4.50
N PHE A 174 27.58 3.66 4.54
CA PHE A 174 26.72 4.82 4.36
C PHE A 174 27.07 5.84 5.43
N PRO A 175 27.34 7.11 5.04
CA PRO A 175 27.71 8.12 6.00
C PRO A 175 26.60 8.17 7.04
N HIS A 176 26.94 7.82 8.28
CA HIS A 176 26.05 8.05 9.40
C HIS A 176 25.83 9.55 9.45
N ARG A 177 24.68 10.00 8.94
CA ARG A 177 24.30 11.40 9.01
C ARG A 177 24.25 11.73 10.49
N LYS A 178 25.29 12.40 11.00
CA LYS A 178 25.31 12.95 12.36
C LYS A 178 24.00 13.71 12.47
N ARG A 179 23.09 13.28 13.35
CA ARG A 179 21.86 14.02 13.63
C ARG A 179 22.32 15.43 13.95
N LYS A 180 22.06 16.40 13.06
CA LYS A 180 22.26 17.81 13.39
C LYS A 180 21.36 18.02 14.61
N THR A 181 21.98 18.26 15.76
CA THR A 181 21.27 18.75 16.93
C THR A 181 20.47 19.96 16.44
N PRO A 182 19.14 20.01 16.66
CA PRO A 182 18.37 21.15 16.26
C PRO A 182 18.96 22.37 16.98
N SER A 183 19.51 23.32 16.21
CA SER A 183 19.89 24.61 16.76
C SER A 183 18.64 25.21 17.38
N SER A 184 18.72 25.55 18.66
CA SER A 184 17.67 26.22 19.41
C SER A 184 17.35 27.55 18.75
N VAL A 185 16.37 27.55 17.84
CA VAL A 185 15.78 28.78 17.31
C VAL A 185 14.93 29.36 18.43
N ILE A 186 15.39 30.47 19.00
CA ILE A 186 14.61 31.29 19.93
C ILE A 186 13.46 31.90 19.11
N VAL A 187 12.25 31.41 19.33
CA VAL A 187 11.04 31.94 18.70
C VAL A 187 10.62 33.19 19.48
N GLN A 188 10.60 34.35 18.82
CA GLN A 188 10.00 35.55 19.38
C GLN A 188 8.46 35.39 19.45
N PRO A 189 7.81 35.82 20.54
CA PRO A 189 6.36 35.75 20.67
C PRO A 189 5.68 36.71 19.68
N LEU A 190 4.88 36.15 18.77
CA LEU A 190 3.98 36.90 17.90
C LEU A 190 2.73 37.33 18.68
N SER A 191 2.36 38.59 18.54
CA SER A 191 1.15 39.20 19.13
C SER A 191 -0.12 38.53 18.61
N VAL A 192 -0.99 38.14 19.53
CA VAL A 192 -2.28 37.49 19.29
C VAL A 192 -3.29 38.55 18.81
N GLY A 193 -3.64 38.49 17.52
CA GLY A 193 -4.80 39.18 16.98
C GLY A 193 -6.02 38.25 17.01
N GLU A 194 -7.15 38.76 17.51
CA GLU A 194 -8.41 38.03 17.63
C GLU A 194 -8.92 37.60 16.22
N MET A 195 -8.85 36.30 15.94
CA MET A 195 -9.44 35.67 14.75
C MET A 195 -10.79 35.05 15.13
N GLY A 196 -11.85 35.53 14.48
CA GLY A 196 -13.21 35.03 14.64
C GLY A 196 -13.38 33.56 14.21
N ASP A 197 -14.34 32.91 14.88
CA ASP A 197 -14.74 31.50 14.83
C ASP A 197 -15.14 31.00 13.42
N SER A 198 -14.14 30.77 12.57
CA SER A 198 -14.28 30.19 11.22
C SER A 198 -14.23 28.65 11.23
N THR A 199 -14.01 28.06 12.40
CA THR A 199 -13.87 26.60 12.59
C THR A 199 -15.19 25.86 12.54
N SER A 200 -16.28 26.48 12.99
CA SER A 200 -17.59 25.84 13.08
C SER A 200 -18.22 25.54 11.70
N GLU A 201 -17.87 26.30 10.66
CA GLU A 201 -18.44 26.13 9.31
C GLU A 201 -17.72 25.02 8.52
N LEU A 202 -16.40 24.90 8.66
CA LEU A 202 -15.62 23.81 8.07
C LEU A 202 -15.99 22.45 8.66
N GLU A 203 -16.25 22.37 9.97
CA GLU A 203 -16.71 21.14 10.62
C GLU A 203 -18.11 20.71 10.14
N ARG A 204 -19.03 21.67 9.95
CA ARG A 204 -20.36 21.39 9.38
C ARG A 204 -20.28 20.88 7.94
N GLN A 205 -19.40 21.45 7.13
CA GLN A 205 -19.23 21.03 5.74
C GLN A 205 -18.60 19.64 5.65
N ALA A 206 -17.60 19.32 6.48
CA ALA A 206 -17.00 18.00 6.55
C ALA A 206 -18.02 16.92 6.98
N ALA A 207 -18.88 17.22 7.95
CA ALA A 207 -19.94 16.31 8.38
C ALA A 207 -20.99 16.03 7.28
N LYS A 208 -21.29 17.02 6.44
CA LYS A 208 -22.23 16.88 5.31
C LYS A 208 -21.66 15.95 4.22
N VAL A 209 -20.38 16.10 3.88
CA VAL A 209 -19.71 15.24 2.89
C VAL A 209 -19.62 13.80 3.39
N ALA A 210 -19.31 13.60 4.67
CA ALA A 210 -19.25 12.25 5.26
C ALA A 210 -20.60 11.52 5.24
N ARG A 211 -21.72 12.25 5.44
CA ARG A 211 -23.08 11.67 5.36
C ARG A 211 -23.46 11.26 3.93
N ALA A 212 -23.09 12.05 2.92
CA ALA A 212 -23.34 11.72 1.52
C ALA A 212 -22.59 10.45 1.10
N ALA A 213 -21.28 10.38 1.38
CA ALA A 213 -20.46 9.20 1.07
C ALA A 213 -20.98 7.91 1.75
N LYS A 214 -21.54 8.02 2.95
CA LYS A 214 -22.17 6.88 3.64
C LYS A 214 -23.46 6.41 2.95
N CYS A 215 -24.26 7.31 2.39
CA CYS A 215 -25.46 6.93 1.62
C CYS A 215 -25.10 6.21 0.31
N ASP A 216 -24.07 6.68 -0.38
CA ASP A 216 -23.62 6.06 -1.63
C ASP A 216 -23.08 4.65 -1.40
N LEU A 217 -22.31 4.44 -0.32
CA LEU A 217 -21.80 3.12 0.05
C LEU A 217 -22.91 2.13 0.40
N LEU A 218 -23.95 2.58 1.12
CA LEU A 218 -25.11 1.74 1.44
C LEU A 218 -25.91 1.37 0.19
N THR A 219 -26.02 2.29 -0.78
CA THR A 219 -26.71 2.05 -2.05
C THR A 219 -25.96 1.06 -2.91
N ALA A 220 -24.63 1.19 -3.02
CA ALA A 220 -23.78 0.24 -3.74
C ALA A 220 -23.83 -1.17 -3.12
N SER A 221 -23.83 -1.26 -1.78
CA SER A 221 -23.95 -2.53 -1.06
C SER A 221 -25.30 -3.21 -1.34
N ALA A 222 -26.40 -2.46 -1.32
CA ALA A 222 -27.73 -2.99 -1.64
C ALA A 222 -27.81 -3.53 -3.09
N ALA A 223 -27.19 -2.84 -4.05
CA ALA A 223 -27.13 -3.28 -5.44
C ALA A 223 -26.34 -4.60 -5.60
N LEU A 224 -25.24 -4.77 -4.86
CA LEU A 224 -24.45 -5.99 -4.89
C LEU A 224 -25.23 -7.21 -4.35
N VAL A 225 -25.97 -7.01 -3.25
CA VAL A 225 -26.83 -8.05 -2.66
C VAL A 225 -27.95 -8.43 -3.63
N ALA A 226 -28.58 -7.45 -4.29
CA ALA A 226 -29.62 -7.71 -5.29
C ALA A 226 -29.08 -8.53 -6.49
N ASN A 227 -27.88 -8.21 -6.98
CA ASN A 227 -27.23 -8.97 -8.05
C ASN A 227 -26.89 -10.40 -7.63
N SER A 228 -26.41 -10.60 -6.40
CA SER A 228 -26.14 -11.93 -5.85
C SER A 228 -27.40 -12.80 -5.76
N MET A 229 -28.53 -12.21 -5.33
CA MET A 229 -29.82 -12.90 -5.30
C MET A 229 -30.33 -13.29 -6.70
N ASN A 230 -30.14 -12.41 -7.68
CA ASN A 230 -30.53 -12.70 -9.07
C ASN A 230 -29.68 -13.82 -9.68
N LEU A 231 -28.37 -13.84 -9.42
CA LEU A 231 -27.47 -14.90 -9.89
C LEU A 231 -27.86 -16.25 -9.28
N SER A 232 -28.16 -16.28 -7.98
CA SER A 232 -28.63 -17.50 -7.30
C SER A 232 -29.92 -18.05 -7.91
N ARG A 233 -30.90 -17.19 -8.24
CA ARG A 233 -32.14 -17.61 -8.92
C ARG A 233 -31.88 -18.15 -10.32
N ALA A 234 -31.00 -17.51 -11.09
CA ALA A 234 -30.66 -17.96 -12.43
C ALA A 234 -30.01 -19.35 -12.42
N LEU A 235 -29.10 -19.60 -11.46
CA LEU A 235 -28.49 -20.92 -11.27
C LEU A 235 -29.51 -22.00 -10.91
N SER A 236 -30.45 -21.70 -10.00
CA SER A 236 -31.53 -22.62 -9.64
C SER A 236 -32.38 -23.01 -10.86
N GLN A 237 -32.75 -22.04 -11.70
CA GLN A 237 -33.53 -22.31 -12.92
C GLN A 237 -32.79 -23.18 -13.94
N ILE A 238 -31.46 -23.05 -14.03
CA ILE A 238 -30.63 -23.90 -14.91
C ILE A 238 -30.64 -25.34 -14.38
N GLN A 239 -30.51 -25.53 -13.07
CA GLN A 239 -30.56 -26.85 -12.43
C GLN A 239 -31.91 -27.55 -12.63
N ASP A 240 -33.02 -26.84 -12.45
CA ASP A 240 -34.37 -27.39 -12.66
C ASP A 240 -34.60 -27.84 -14.11
N ARG A 241 -34.11 -27.05 -15.08
CA ARG A 241 -34.18 -27.41 -16.51
C ARG A 241 -33.34 -28.63 -16.85
N ALA A 242 -32.17 -28.77 -16.23
CA ALA A 242 -31.32 -29.95 -16.43
C ALA A 242 -32.01 -31.22 -15.91
N HIS A 243 -32.61 -31.18 -14.72
CA HIS A 243 -33.35 -32.32 -14.18
C HIS A 243 -34.56 -32.72 -15.04
N THR A 244 -35.28 -31.76 -15.60
CA THR A 244 -36.45 -32.03 -16.45
C THR A 244 -36.08 -32.68 -17.81
N ARG A 245 -34.84 -32.48 -18.30
CA ARG A 245 -34.37 -33.12 -19.54
C ARG A 245 -34.04 -34.59 -19.32
N VAL A 246 -33.38 -34.93 -18.21
CA VAL A 246 -32.99 -36.31 -17.88
C VAL A 246 -34.22 -37.21 -17.74
N THR A 247 -35.28 -36.75 -17.08
CA THR A 247 -36.49 -37.55 -16.87
C THR A 247 -37.33 -37.80 -18.14
N LYS A 248 -37.07 -37.08 -19.24
CA LYS A 248 -37.75 -37.30 -20.52
C LYS A 248 -37.05 -38.33 -21.41
N GLU A 249 -35.77 -38.61 -21.19
CA GLU A 249 -35.00 -39.56 -22.01
C GLU A 249 -35.13 -41.01 -21.50
N ASP A 250 -35.43 -41.22 -20.21
CA ASP A 250 -35.61 -42.56 -19.61
C ASP A 250 -37.03 -43.15 -19.81
N GLY A 251 -37.90 -42.47 -20.54
CA GLY A 251 -39.32 -42.83 -20.73
C GLY A 251 -39.70 -43.34 -22.12
N GLN A 252 -38.73 -43.65 -22.99
CA GLN A 252 -38.95 -44.20 -24.34
C GLN A 252 -38.37 -45.60 -24.50
#